data_AF-A0A7C1PN34-F1
#
_entry.id   AF-A0A7C1PN34-F1
#
_cell.length_a   1.000
_cell.length_b   1.000
_cell.length_c   1.000
_cell.angle_alpha   90.00
_cell.angle_beta   90.00
_cell.angle_gamma   90.00
#
_symmetry.space_group_name_H-M   'P 1'
#
loop_
_entity.id
_entity.type
_entity.pdbx_description
1 polymer ?
#
loop_
_entity_poly.entity_id
_entity_poly.type
_entity_poly.pdbx_seq_one_letter_code
_entity_poly.pdbx_strand_id
1 'polypeptide(L)'
;MQKKGVLTKMETADLFSVLKSRTRREILKTLMKREMHISGIAREFGISVAQASKHCKILESRGLLSKKTFGRTQVLRARPDVLYGLLDFFGDESVVEVKQGASIIDALTQVAGVKVERADERGFVTSIDGEEGYYIYEVNGRLPNVPMENYRLEEDSTVELKKILHVKKKKMEIKIKKKES
;
A
#
# COMPACT_ATOMS: atom_id res chain seq x y z
N MET A 1 0.44 -21.37 -8.68
CA MET A 1 -0.44 -20.20 -8.40
C MET A 1 0.43 -18.98 -8.22
N GLN A 2 0.27 -17.97 -9.07
CA GLN A 2 1.12 -16.78 -9.16
C GLN A 2 0.90 -15.86 -7.96
N LYS A 3 1.99 -15.42 -7.32
CA LYS A 3 2.01 -14.50 -6.17
C LYS A 3 1.57 -13.10 -6.63
N LYS A 4 0.56 -12.55 -5.94
CA LYS A 4 0.23 -11.12 -5.92
C LYS A 4 0.89 -10.54 -4.67
N GLY A 5 1.89 -9.70 -4.85
CA GLY A 5 2.61 -9.03 -3.76
C GLY A 5 4.01 -8.72 -4.24
N VAL A 6 4.35 -7.43 -4.22
CA VAL A 6 5.58 -6.80 -4.74
C VAL A 6 5.61 -6.72 -6.27
N LEU A 7 5.50 -5.50 -6.81
CA LEU A 7 5.80 -5.22 -8.21
C LEU A 7 7.22 -5.71 -8.48
N THR A 8 7.37 -6.71 -9.34
CA THR A 8 8.70 -7.21 -9.70
C THR A 8 9.48 -6.11 -10.43
N LYS A 9 10.80 -6.06 -10.23
CA LYS A 9 11.77 -5.11 -10.84
C LYS A 9 11.62 -4.89 -12.36
N MET A 10 10.89 -5.76 -13.06
CA MET A 10 10.63 -5.70 -14.51
C MET A 10 9.34 -4.93 -14.88
N GLU A 11 8.45 -4.60 -13.94
CA GLU A 11 7.17 -3.92 -14.19
C GLU A 11 7.22 -2.38 -14.02
N THR A 12 8.14 -1.88 -13.18
CA THR A 12 8.21 -0.47 -12.76
C THR A 12 8.68 0.48 -13.87
N ALA A 13 9.65 0.04 -14.69
CA ALA A 13 10.15 0.82 -15.84
C ALA A 13 9.05 1.18 -16.84
N ASP A 14 7.98 0.37 -16.88
CA ASP A 14 6.86 0.60 -17.78
C ASP A 14 5.85 1.62 -17.25
N LEU A 15 5.73 1.74 -15.93
CA LEU A 15 4.80 2.68 -15.31
C LEU A 15 5.19 4.13 -15.62
N PHE A 16 6.48 4.46 -15.56
CA PHE A 16 6.99 5.78 -15.96
C PHE A 16 6.73 6.09 -17.43
N SER A 17 6.93 5.12 -18.32
CA SER A 17 6.63 5.25 -19.76
C SER A 17 5.15 5.58 -20.01
N VAL A 18 4.25 4.94 -19.26
CA VAL A 18 2.82 5.26 -19.30
C VAL A 18 2.54 6.64 -18.71
N LEU A 19 3.12 6.97 -17.56
CA LEU A 19 2.86 8.25 -16.89
C LEU A 19 3.53 9.47 -17.54
N LYS A 20 4.44 9.31 -18.51
CA LYS A 20 5.08 10.45 -19.22
C LYS A 20 4.10 11.36 -19.97
N SER A 21 2.94 10.85 -20.38
CA SER A 21 1.92 11.63 -21.09
C SER A 21 1.09 12.47 -20.12
N ARG A 22 1.06 13.80 -20.34
CA ARG A 22 0.23 14.74 -19.57
C ARG A 22 -1.24 14.35 -19.58
N THR A 23 -1.81 14.05 -20.75
CA THR A 23 -3.22 13.65 -20.89
C THR A 23 -3.54 12.40 -20.07
N ARG A 24 -2.65 11.41 -20.06
CA ARG A 24 -2.86 10.20 -19.24
C ARG A 24 -2.83 10.50 -17.74
N ARG A 25 -1.92 11.36 -17.28
CA ARG A 25 -1.87 11.79 -15.88
C ARG A 25 -3.14 12.52 -15.46
N GLU A 26 -3.63 13.43 -16.29
CA GLU A 26 -4.87 14.17 -15.98
C GLU A 26 -6.10 13.26 -16.01
N ILE A 27 -6.22 12.34 -16.97
CA ILE A 27 -7.29 11.32 -16.98
C ILE A 27 -7.25 10.48 -15.70
N LEU A 28 -6.07 9.98 -15.32
CA LEU A 28 -5.91 9.18 -14.10
C LEU A 28 -6.28 9.99 -12.84
N LYS A 29 -5.82 11.25 -12.75
CA LYS A 29 -6.13 12.17 -11.64
C LYS A 29 -7.62 12.46 -11.53
N THR A 30 -8.32 12.61 -12.65
CA THR A 30 -9.78 12.75 -12.65
C THR A 30 -10.46 11.46 -12.16
N LEU A 31 -10.00 10.30 -12.66
CA LEU A 31 -10.58 9.00 -12.30
C LEU A 31 -10.29 8.55 -10.85
N MET A 32 -9.29 9.14 -10.19
CA MET A 32 -9.07 8.98 -8.74
C MET A 32 -10.19 9.59 -7.90
N LYS A 33 -10.90 10.59 -8.43
CA LYS A 33 -11.97 11.29 -7.71
C LYS A 33 -13.34 10.72 -8.01
N ARG A 34 -13.55 10.15 -9.20
CA ARG A 34 -14.84 9.60 -9.65
C ARG A 34 -14.66 8.60 -10.79
N GLU A 35 -15.57 7.64 -10.91
CA GLU A 35 -15.64 6.74 -12.05
C GLU A 35 -16.31 7.44 -13.25
N MET A 36 -15.89 7.12 -14.47
CA MET A 36 -16.44 7.76 -15.68
C MET A 36 -16.56 6.83 -16.88
N HIS A 37 -17.54 7.13 -17.74
CA HIS A 37 -17.63 6.54 -19.07
C HIS A 37 -16.58 7.10 -20.02
N ILE A 38 -16.18 6.31 -21.01
CA ILE A 38 -15.18 6.73 -22.00
C ILE A 38 -15.61 7.98 -22.79
N SER A 39 -16.90 8.11 -23.11
CA SER A 39 -17.48 9.28 -23.77
C SER A 39 -17.47 10.52 -22.86
N GLY A 40 -17.63 10.33 -21.55
CA GLY A 40 -17.52 11.41 -20.56
C GLY A 40 -16.09 11.93 -20.46
N ILE A 41 -15.10 11.03 -20.44
CA ILE A 41 -13.67 11.39 -20.46
C ILE A 41 -13.36 12.16 -21.75
N ALA A 42 -13.82 11.69 -22.90
CA ALA A 42 -13.62 12.36 -24.18
C ALA A 42 -14.13 13.82 -24.16
N ARG A 43 -15.34 14.03 -23.62
CA ARG A 43 -15.96 15.35 -23.49
C ARG A 43 -15.18 16.26 -22.54
N GLU A 44 -14.80 15.77 -21.36
CA GLU A 44 -14.09 16.56 -20.35
C GLU A 44 -12.72 17.05 -20.82
N PHE A 45 -12.01 16.22 -21.59
CA PHE A 45 -10.68 16.55 -22.09
C PHE A 45 -10.69 17.16 -23.50
N GLY A 46 -11.86 17.39 -24.11
CA GLY A 46 -11.98 17.98 -25.44
C GLY A 46 -11.33 17.13 -26.56
N ILE A 47 -11.33 15.80 -26.40
CA ILE A 47 -10.71 14.87 -27.35
C ILE A 47 -11.74 13.90 -27.93
N SER A 48 -11.40 13.26 -29.05
CA SER A 48 -12.26 12.20 -29.60
C SER A 48 -12.38 10.99 -28.66
N VAL A 49 -13.48 10.25 -28.75
CA VAL A 49 -13.68 8.98 -28.02
C VAL A 49 -12.58 7.98 -28.35
N ALA A 50 -12.09 7.94 -29.59
CA ALA A 50 -10.99 7.07 -29.99
C ALA A 50 -9.67 7.41 -29.28
N GLN A 51 -9.33 8.70 -29.19
CA GLN A 51 -8.15 9.17 -28.45
C GLN A 51 -8.28 8.88 -26.95
N ALA A 52 -9.44 9.16 -26.35
CA ALA A 52 -9.71 8.81 -24.96
C ALA A 52 -9.55 7.29 -24.73
N SER A 53 -10.11 6.46 -25.63
CA SER A 53 -10.01 5.01 -25.57
C SER A 53 -8.55 4.53 -25.63
N LYS A 54 -7.73 5.12 -26.52
CA LYS A 54 -6.30 4.81 -26.61
C LYS A 54 -5.57 5.12 -25.30
N HIS A 55 -5.79 6.30 -24.71
CA HIS A 55 -5.19 6.66 -23.42
C HIS A 55 -5.60 5.71 -22.31
N CYS A 56 -6.90 5.40 -22.21
CA CYS A 56 -7.43 4.53 -21.17
C CYS A 56 -6.95 3.09 -21.32
N LYS A 57 -6.86 2.54 -22.55
CA LYS A 57 -6.30 1.20 -22.79
C LYS A 57 -4.85 1.09 -22.35
N ILE A 58 -4.04 2.13 -22.58
CA ILE A 58 -2.64 2.13 -22.13
C ILE A 58 -2.56 2.14 -20.60
N LEU A 59 -3.39 2.94 -19.92
CA LEU A 59 -3.45 2.94 -18.46
C LEU A 59 -3.96 1.60 -17.92
N GLU A 60 -5.00 1.03 -18.53
CA GLU A 60 -5.57 -0.29 -18.21
C GLU A 60 -4.52 -1.41 -18.39
N SER A 61 -3.69 -1.35 -19.43
CA SER A 61 -2.63 -2.35 -19.69
C SER A 61 -1.60 -2.45 -18.57
N ARG A 62 -1.51 -1.43 -17.71
CA ARG A 62 -0.65 -1.41 -16.51
C ARG A 62 -1.43 -1.49 -15.21
N GLY A 63 -2.70 -1.87 -15.29
CA GLY A 63 -3.56 -1.99 -14.12
C GLY A 63 -3.91 -0.67 -13.43
N LEU A 64 -3.47 0.50 -13.94
CA LEU A 64 -3.76 1.81 -13.36
C LEU A 64 -5.26 2.16 -13.44
N LEU A 65 -5.97 1.53 -14.37
CA LEU A 65 -7.43 1.58 -14.46
C LEU A 65 -8.01 0.17 -14.39
N SER A 66 -9.21 0.07 -13.82
CA SER A 66 -10.11 -1.06 -14.04
C SER A 66 -11.33 -0.63 -14.83
N LYS A 67 -11.95 -1.60 -15.51
CA LYS A 67 -13.14 -1.40 -16.34
C LYS A 67 -14.27 -2.29 -15.85
N LYS A 68 -15.44 -1.70 -15.64
CA LYS A 68 -16.68 -2.42 -15.34
C LYS A 68 -17.68 -2.22 -16.47
N THR A 69 -18.23 -3.31 -16.98
CA THR A 69 -19.21 -3.28 -18.06
C THR A 69 -20.62 -3.35 -17.47
N PHE A 70 -21.47 -2.39 -17.86
CA PHE A 70 -22.89 -2.34 -17.55
C PHE A 70 -23.67 -2.36 -18.86
N GLY A 71 -24.13 -3.54 -19.28
CA GLY A 71 -24.76 -3.74 -20.58
C GLY A 71 -23.80 -3.36 -21.72
N ARG A 72 -24.17 -2.32 -22.50
CA ARG A 72 -23.34 -1.79 -23.60
C ARG A 72 -22.37 -0.70 -23.17
N THR A 73 -22.41 -0.28 -21.91
CA THR A 73 -21.64 0.87 -21.44
C THR A 73 -20.46 0.42 -20.58
N GLN A 74 -19.31 1.06 -20.78
CA GLN A 74 -18.09 0.80 -20.02
C GLN A 74 -17.81 1.96 -19.07
N VAL A 75 -17.60 1.64 -17.79
CA VAL A 75 -17.21 2.58 -16.74
C VAL A 75 -15.77 2.28 -16.35
N LEU A 76 -14.93 3.31 -16.32
CA LEU A 76 -13.53 3.23 -15.91
C LEU A 76 -13.35 3.80 -14.50
N ARG A 77 -12.49 3.14 -13.71
CA ARG A 77 -12.13 3.51 -12.35
C ARG A 77 -10.62 3.49 -12.20
N ALA A 78 -10.04 4.44 -11.46
CA ALA A 78 -8.64 4.39 -11.09
C ALA A 78 -8.34 3.29 -10.05
N ARG A 79 -7.15 2.70 -10.17
CA ARG A 79 -6.58 1.72 -9.23
C ARG A 79 -5.33 2.32 -8.56
N PRO A 80 -5.51 3.09 -7.48
CA PRO A 80 -4.39 3.77 -6.81
C PRO A 80 -3.41 2.79 -6.16
N ASP A 81 -3.84 1.56 -5.90
CA ASP A 81 -3.00 0.49 -5.35
C ASP A 81 -1.74 0.22 -6.19
N VAL A 82 -1.84 0.34 -7.51
CA VAL A 82 -0.70 0.17 -8.42
C VAL A 82 0.34 1.28 -8.26
N LEU A 83 -0.06 2.48 -7.82
CA LEU A 83 0.86 3.58 -7.59
C LEU A 83 1.61 3.44 -6.27
N TYR A 84 1.07 2.74 -5.27
CA TYR A 84 1.80 2.49 -4.03
C TYR A 84 3.05 1.65 -4.29
N GLY A 85 2.95 0.59 -5.09
CA GLY A 85 4.14 -0.19 -5.45
C GLY A 85 5.19 0.59 -6.28
N LEU A 86 4.81 1.69 -6.95
CA LEU A 86 5.77 2.62 -7.53
C LEU A 86 6.52 3.41 -6.46
N LEU A 87 5.83 3.84 -5.40
CA LEU A 87 6.43 4.53 -4.27
C LEU A 87 7.33 3.58 -3.47
N ASP A 88 6.89 2.34 -3.26
CA ASP A 88 7.65 1.30 -2.58
C ASP A 88 8.98 1.01 -3.29
N PHE A 89 9.02 1.09 -4.63
CA PHE A 89 10.28 0.98 -5.41
C PHE A 89 11.33 2.05 -5.06
N PHE A 90 10.89 3.23 -4.62
CA PHE A 90 11.78 4.29 -4.13
C PHE A 90 11.99 4.25 -2.62
N GLY A 91 11.37 3.28 -1.93
CA GLY A 91 11.58 3.07 -0.50
C GLY A 91 12.97 2.54 -0.20
N ASP A 92 13.43 2.79 1.01
CA ASP A 92 14.71 2.29 1.49
C ASP A 92 14.59 0.78 1.80
N GLU A 93 15.40 -0.04 1.13
CA GLU A 93 15.57 -1.46 1.44
C GLU A 93 16.78 -1.63 2.37
N SER A 94 16.56 -2.21 3.55
CA SER A 94 17.64 -2.53 4.50
C SER A 94 17.75 -4.04 4.69
N VAL A 95 18.97 -4.55 4.72
CA VAL A 95 19.28 -5.93 5.08
C VAL A 95 19.99 -5.91 6.43
N VAL A 96 19.46 -6.69 7.39
CA VAL A 96 20.05 -6.87 8.72
C VAL A 96 20.26 -8.35 8.96
N GLU A 97 21.36 -8.69 9.62
CA GLU A 97 21.64 -10.07 10.05
C GLU A 97 21.26 -10.22 11.53
N VAL A 98 20.46 -11.22 11.84
CA VAL A 98 20.04 -11.54 13.21
C VAL A 98 20.27 -13.01 13.51
N LYS A 99 20.39 -13.33 14.80
CA LYS A 99 20.42 -14.73 15.25
C LYS A 99 19.06 -15.39 15.00
N GLN A 100 19.07 -16.68 14.70
CA GLN A 100 17.85 -17.48 14.65
C GLN A 100 17.07 -17.34 15.97
N GLY A 101 15.75 -17.17 15.87
CA GLY A 101 14.85 -16.94 17.00
C GLY A 101 14.81 -15.49 17.48
N ALA A 102 15.51 -14.55 16.84
CA ALA A 102 15.38 -13.13 17.15
C ALA A 102 13.95 -12.62 16.91
N SER A 103 13.54 -11.61 17.67
CA SER A 103 12.25 -10.95 17.44
C SER A 103 12.31 -9.96 16.28
N ILE A 104 11.15 -9.53 15.79
CA ILE A 104 11.08 -8.47 14.78
C ILE A 104 11.63 -7.16 15.36
N ILE A 105 11.40 -6.90 16.65
CA ILE A 105 11.94 -5.72 17.32
C ILE A 105 13.47 -5.73 17.32
N ASP A 106 14.10 -6.87 17.62
CA ASP A 106 15.57 -7.00 17.63
C ASP A 106 16.20 -6.81 16.25
N ALA A 107 15.47 -7.14 15.19
CA ALA A 107 15.88 -6.84 13.82
C ALA A 107 15.74 -5.34 13.53
N LEU A 108 14.61 -4.74 13.90
CA LEU A 108 14.29 -3.35 13.60
C LEU A 108 15.16 -2.33 14.35
N THR A 109 15.66 -2.66 15.54
CA THR A 109 16.60 -1.78 16.26
C THR A 109 17.95 -1.62 15.54
N GLN A 110 18.26 -2.49 14.59
CA GLN A 110 19.47 -2.42 13.76
C GLN A 110 19.25 -1.64 12.45
N VAL A 111 18.01 -1.26 12.14
CA VAL A 111 17.67 -0.52 10.93
C VAL A 111 17.78 0.99 11.19
N ALA A 112 18.58 1.69 10.39
CA ALA A 112 18.69 3.14 10.47
C ALA A 112 17.33 3.80 10.22
N GLY A 113 17.04 4.90 10.91
CA GLY A 113 15.79 5.64 10.75
C GLY A 113 14.58 5.05 11.47
N VAL A 114 14.65 3.81 11.98
CA VAL A 114 13.57 3.19 12.77
C VAL A 114 13.73 3.52 14.25
N LYS A 115 12.68 4.09 14.86
CA LYS A 115 12.58 4.27 16.31
C LYS A 115 11.58 3.29 16.89
N VAL A 116 12.04 2.55 17.90
CA VAL A 116 11.23 1.59 18.66
C VAL A 116 11.06 2.08 20.09
N GLU A 117 9.86 1.96 20.62
CA GLU A 117 9.56 2.12 22.03
C GLU A 117 9.14 0.78 22.62
N ARG A 118 9.63 0.48 23.83
CA ARG A 118 9.21 -0.69 24.61
C ARG A 118 8.39 -0.20 25.80
N ALA A 119 7.11 -0.53 25.81
CA ALA A 119 6.24 -0.33 26.97
C ALA A 119 5.74 -1.69 27.45
N ASP A 120 6.00 -2.00 28.73
CA ASP A 120 5.80 -3.33 29.32
C ASP A 120 6.52 -4.43 28.52
N GLU A 121 5.86 -5.56 28.27
CA GLU A 121 6.33 -6.69 27.44
C GLU A 121 6.05 -6.51 25.93
N ARG A 122 5.82 -5.27 25.46
CA ARG A 122 5.43 -5.00 24.07
C ARG A 122 6.29 -3.90 23.46
N GLY A 123 7.15 -4.27 22.51
CA GLY A 123 7.80 -3.34 21.59
C GLY A 123 6.89 -2.92 20.44
N PHE A 124 6.91 -1.64 20.09
CA PHE A 124 6.27 -1.09 18.89
C PHE A 124 7.12 0.01 18.25
N VAL A 125 6.99 0.15 16.94
CA VAL A 125 7.66 1.21 16.18
C VAL A 125 6.85 2.51 16.34
N THR A 126 7.53 3.59 16.70
CA THR A 126 6.95 4.93 16.89
C THR A 126 7.30 5.90 15.77
N SER A 127 8.38 5.63 15.04
CA SER A 127 8.84 6.48 13.94
C SER A 127 9.65 5.66 12.94
N ILE A 128 9.54 5.99 11.66
CA ILE A 128 10.40 5.49 10.58
C ILE A 128 10.78 6.70 9.74
N ASP A 129 12.08 6.96 9.56
CA ASP A 129 12.61 8.07 8.74
C ASP A 129 12.01 9.45 9.10
N GLY A 130 11.70 9.65 10.38
CA GLY A 130 11.10 10.88 10.91
C GLY A 130 9.57 10.95 10.81
N GLU A 131 8.92 9.96 10.20
CA GLU A 131 7.47 9.85 10.15
C GLU A 131 6.92 9.22 11.43
N GLU A 132 6.45 10.06 12.35
CA GLU A 132 5.85 9.62 13.63
C GLU A 132 4.51 8.90 13.42
N GLY A 133 4.30 7.79 14.13
CA GLY A 133 3.06 7.02 14.12
C GLY A 133 3.22 5.57 14.56
N TYR A 134 2.11 4.84 14.63
CA TYR A 134 2.14 3.40 14.91
C TYR A 134 2.22 2.61 13.62
N TYR A 135 3.03 1.56 13.61
CA TYR A 135 3.22 0.69 12.46
C TYR A 135 2.78 -0.74 12.77
N ILE A 136 2.16 -1.39 11.80
CA ILE A 136 2.02 -2.85 11.76
C ILE A 136 3.15 -3.46 10.94
N TYR A 137 3.38 -4.76 11.10
CA TYR A 137 4.37 -5.49 10.33
C TYR A 137 3.71 -6.63 9.55
N GLU A 138 4.22 -6.88 8.35
CA GLU A 138 3.96 -8.10 7.60
C GLU A 138 5.25 -8.90 7.48
N VAL A 139 5.16 -10.22 7.59
CA VAL A 139 6.27 -11.14 7.34
C VAL A 139 5.94 -11.95 6.11
N ASN A 140 6.81 -11.89 5.09
CA ASN A 140 6.63 -12.56 3.81
C ASN A 140 5.25 -12.23 3.17
N GLY A 141 4.81 -10.98 3.31
CA GLY A 141 3.53 -10.46 2.80
C GLY A 141 2.29 -10.93 3.58
N ARG A 142 2.46 -11.46 4.80
CA ARG A 142 1.35 -11.88 5.67
C ARG A 142 1.39 -11.11 6.98
N LEU A 143 0.23 -10.58 7.39
CA LEU A 143 0.04 -9.93 8.68
C LEU A 143 -0.02 -10.98 9.80
N PRO A 144 0.97 -11.06 10.71
CA PRO A 144 0.93 -12.01 11.81
C PRO A 144 -0.08 -11.58 12.87
N ASN A 145 -0.56 -12.53 13.67
CA ASN A 145 -1.51 -12.31 14.76
C ASN A 145 -0.84 -12.14 16.14
N VAL A 146 0.49 -12.04 16.18
CA VAL A 146 1.28 -11.84 17.40
C VAL A 146 1.99 -10.48 17.35
N PRO A 147 2.31 -9.86 18.51
CA PRO A 147 3.13 -8.65 18.56
C PRO A 147 4.54 -8.85 17.96
N MET A 148 5.17 -7.77 17.47
CA MET A 148 6.53 -7.80 16.90
C MET A 148 7.57 -8.38 17.88
N GLU A 149 7.45 -8.08 19.17
CA GLU A 149 8.30 -8.60 20.24
C GLU A 149 8.21 -10.14 20.39
N ASN A 150 7.06 -10.72 20.06
CA ASN A 150 6.76 -12.14 20.28
C ASN A 150 6.93 -13.00 19.02
N TYR A 151 7.07 -12.38 17.84
CA TYR A 151 7.39 -13.10 16.62
C TYR A 151 8.82 -13.66 16.69
N ARG A 152 9.08 -14.81 16.06
CA ARG A 152 10.40 -15.46 16.04
C ARG A 152 10.82 -15.72 14.61
N LEU A 153 11.97 -15.16 14.22
CA LEU A 153 12.56 -15.34 12.90
C LEU A 153 13.35 -16.64 12.86
N GLU A 154 12.78 -17.67 12.23
CA GLU A 154 13.41 -18.99 12.10
C GLU A 154 14.11 -19.21 10.76
N GLU A 155 13.72 -18.44 9.75
CA GLU A 155 14.21 -18.54 8.38
C GLU A 155 14.32 -17.13 7.75
N ASP A 156 15.09 -17.02 6.67
CA ASP A 156 15.22 -15.79 5.89
C ASP A 156 13.84 -15.27 5.50
N SER A 157 13.56 -14.02 5.89
CA SER A 157 12.23 -13.44 5.80
C SER A 157 12.29 -11.98 5.38
N THR A 158 11.28 -11.55 4.62
CA THR A 158 11.04 -10.13 4.34
C THR A 158 10.07 -9.56 5.36
N VAL A 159 10.41 -8.43 5.97
CA VAL A 159 9.56 -7.71 6.92
C VAL A 159 9.19 -6.36 6.33
N GLU A 160 7.90 -6.08 6.19
CA GLU A 160 7.39 -4.78 5.74
C GLU A 160 6.70 -4.05 6.89
N LEU A 161 7.01 -2.77 7.09
CA LEU A 161 6.33 -1.92 8.07
C LEU A 161 5.31 -1.01 7.39
N LYS A 162 4.08 -1.00 7.91
CA LYS A 162 2.97 -0.20 7.36
C LYS A 162 2.40 0.74 8.42
N LYS A 163 2.44 2.04 8.15
CA LYS A 163 1.90 3.08 9.05
C LYS A 163 0.39 2.95 9.15
N ILE A 164 -0.13 2.90 10.37
CA ILE A 164 -1.57 2.90 10.64
C ILE A 164 -2.09 4.33 10.41
N LEU A 165 -2.96 4.48 9.42
CA LEU A 165 -3.63 5.75 9.17
C LEU A 165 -4.83 5.94 10.09
N HIS A 166 -5.06 7.20 10.47
CA HIS A 166 -6.18 7.55 11.34
C HIS A 166 -7.53 7.28 10.65
N VAL A 167 -8.36 6.42 11.24
CA VAL A 167 -9.75 6.20 10.83
C VAL A 167 -10.73 6.76 11.87
N LYS A 168 -12.03 6.81 11.55
CA LYS A 168 -13.07 7.26 12.49
C LYS A 168 -12.96 6.50 13.82
N LYS A 169 -12.75 7.24 14.92
CA LYS A 169 -12.57 6.68 16.27
C LYS A 169 -13.85 5.96 16.74
N LYS A 170 -13.70 4.78 17.35
CA LYS A 170 -14.75 4.13 18.14
C LYS A 170 -14.47 4.40 19.62
N LYS A 171 -15.32 5.19 20.27
CA LYS A 171 -15.25 5.44 21.71
C LYS A 171 -16.14 4.43 22.45
N MET A 172 -15.62 3.80 23.49
CA MET A 172 -16.37 2.90 24.36
C MET A 172 -16.10 3.28 25.81
N GLU A 173 -17.16 3.43 26.59
CA GLU A 173 -17.07 3.57 28.05
C GLU A 173 -17.17 2.18 28.67
N ILE A 174 -16.16 1.77 29.43
CA ILE A 174 -16.12 0.46 30.09
C ILE A 174 -16.54 0.64 31.54
N LYS A 175 -17.68 0.07 31.92
CA LYS A 175 -18.14 0.04 33.32
C LYS A 175 -17.89 -1.35 33.89
N ILE A 176 -17.06 -1.42 34.92
CA ILE A 176 -16.73 -2.68 35.61
C ILE A 176 -17.73 -2.87 36.74
N LYS A 177 -18.49 -3.97 36.74
CA LYS A 177 -19.27 -4.39 37.91
C LYS A 177 -18.35 -5.09 38.90
N LYS A 178 -18.35 -4.66 40.17
CA LYS A 178 -17.68 -5.41 41.24
C LYS A 178 -18.39 -6.76 41.40
N LYS A 179 -17.63 -7.86 41.54
CA LYS A 179 -18.20 -9.14 41.96
C LYS A 179 -18.74 -8.96 43.38
N GLU A 180 -20.01 -9.32 43.59
CA GLU A 180 -20.56 -9.51 44.93
C GLU A 180 -19.82 -10.69 45.57
N SER A 181 -19.30 -10.45 46.78
CA SER A 181 -18.55 -11.41 47.59
C SER A 181 -19.42 -12.53 48.12
#